data_AF-A0A3S1FF92-F1
#
_entry.id   AF-A0A3S1FF92-F1
#
_cell.length_a   1.000
_cell.length_b   1.000
_cell.length_c   1.000
_cell.angle_alpha   90.00
_cell.angle_beta   90.00
_cell.angle_gamma   90.00
#
_symmetry.space_group_name_H-M   'P 1'
#
loop_
_entity.id
_entity.type
_entity.pdbx_description
1 polymer ?
#
loop_
_entity_poly.entity_id
_entity_poly.type
_entity_poly.pdbx_seq_one_letter_code
_entity_poly.pdbx_strand_id
1 'polypeptide(L)'
;MLLMRTASLLLGFVTLALVWVGPLLDAWRGSFAAHMLAHMGVVAIAAPLIAIGIARPIRSVATAAPLIASLVELIVVWGWHAPAARQWAETSTIATMIEQVSFLAAGLFLWLTCMAPRNADAPARDAAGAFALLLTSIHMTLLGALLSLASRPLYGLGEVTCFGLVLGAGQDQALGGIIMLM
;
A
#
# COMPACT_ATOMS: atom_id res chain seq x y z
N MET A 1 21.54 16.71 4.16
CA MET A 1 20.08 16.74 3.93
C MET A 1 19.68 16.56 2.46
N LEU A 2 20.30 17.26 1.49
CA LEU A 2 19.95 17.09 0.06
C LEU A 2 20.26 15.67 -0.46
N LEU A 3 21.46 15.15 -0.16
CA LEU A 3 21.88 13.80 -0.56
C LEU A 3 20.93 12.69 -0.06
N MET A 4 20.51 12.77 1.22
CA MET A 4 19.58 11.79 1.80
C MET A 4 18.23 11.81 1.10
N ARG A 5 17.71 12.99 0.74
CA ARG A 5 16.43 13.11 0.02
C ARG A 5 16.50 12.57 -1.40
N THR A 6 17.58 12.88 -2.12
CA THR A 6 17.81 12.32 -3.45
C THR A 6 17.95 10.80 -3.37
N ALA A 7 18.68 10.28 -2.38
CA ALA A 7 18.79 8.84 -2.16
C ALA A 7 17.42 8.20 -1.84
N SER A 8 16.61 8.78 -0.95
CA SER A 8 15.24 8.30 -0.67
C SER A 8 14.37 8.30 -1.92
N LEU A 9 14.40 9.39 -2.70
CA LEU A 9 13.61 9.50 -3.93
C LEU A 9 14.00 8.43 -4.95
N LEU A 10 15.31 8.27 -5.18
CA LEU A 10 15.84 7.24 -6.08
C LEU A 10 15.45 5.84 -5.60
N LEU A 11 15.60 5.57 -4.30
CA LEU A 11 15.23 4.27 -3.74
C LEU A 11 13.73 3.99 -3.90
N GLY A 12 12.87 4.98 -3.68
CA GLY A 12 11.43 4.84 -3.90
C GLY A 12 11.08 4.53 -5.36
N PHE A 13 11.72 5.19 -6.33
CA PHE A 13 11.54 4.87 -7.75
C PHE A 13 12.09 3.50 -8.13
N VAL A 14 13.22 3.09 -7.55
CA VAL A 14 13.77 1.74 -7.74
C VAL A 14 12.80 0.69 -7.20
N THR A 15 12.22 0.90 -6.01
CA THR A 15 11.18 0.02 -5.46
C THR A 15 9.98 -0.08 -6.40
N LEU A 16 9.46 1.04 -6.92
CA LEU A 16 8.36 1.00 -7.90
C LEU A 16 8.73 0.21 -9.16
N ALA A 17 9.93 0.43 -9.70
CA ALA A 17 10.39 -0.30 -10.88
C ALA A 17 10.48 -1.81 -10.61
N LEU A 18 11.02 -2.22 -9.46
CA LEU A 18 11.11 -3.62 -9.06
C LEU A 18 9.73 -4.25 -8.87
N VAL A 19 8.77 -3.52 -8.30
CA VAL A 19 7.41 -4.02 -8.08
C VAL A 19 6.62 -4.12 -9.38
N TRP A 20 6.66 -3.09 -10.23
CA TRP A 20 5.82 -3.00 -11.42
C TRP A 20 6.38 -3.73 -12.64
N VAL A 21 7.69 -3.87 -12.74
CA VAL A 21 8.36 -4.58 -13.85
C VAL A 21 8.81 -5.99 -13.44
N GLY A 22 8.89 -6.25 -12.13
CA GLY A 22 9.29 -7.55 -11.61
C GLY A 22 8.21 -8.63 -11.70
N PRO A 23 8.50 -9.83 -11.18
CA PRO A 23 7.63 -10.99 -11.34
C PRO A 23 6.31 -10.91 -10.54
N LEU A 24 6.23 -10.01 -9.55
CA LEU A 24 5.10 -9.95 -8.62
C LEU A 24 3.75 -9.69 -9.31
N LEU A 25 3.73 -8.80 -10.30
CA LEU A 25 2.52 -8.41 -11.04
C LEU A 25 2.42 -9.04 -12.42
N ASP A 26 3.35 -9.94 -12.76
CA ASP A 26 3.40 -10.63 -14.06
C ASP A 26 3.46 -12.14 -13.87
N ALA A 27 4.66 -12.73 -13.80
CA ALA A 27 4.85 -14.17 -13.66
C ALA A 27 4.10 -14.81 -12.47
N TRP A 28 3.91 -14.07 -11.36
CA TRP A 28 3.21 -14.54 -10.17
C TRP A 28 1.86 -13.84 -9.93
N ARG A 29 1.27 -13.24 -10.97
CA ARG A 29 -0.01 -12.50 -10.90
C ARG A 29 -1.17 -13.28 -10.28
N GLY A 30 -1.19 -14.61 -10.42
CA GLY A 30 -2.22 -15.46 -9.81
C GLY A 30 -2.09 -15.63 -8.30
N SER A 31 -0.93 -15.31 -7.71
CA SER A 31 -0.70 -15.41 -6.27
C SER A 31 -1.14 -14.14 -5.54
N PHE A 32 -2.06 -14.32 -4.60
CA PHE A 32 -2.48 -13.31 -3.65
C PHE A 32 -1.30 -12.84 -2.79
N ALA A 33 -0.39 -13.73 -2.37
CA ALA A 33 0.80 -13.34 -1.62
C ALA A 33 1.74 -12.44 -2.43
N ALA A 34 1.99 -12.76 -3.71
CA ALA A 34 2.78 -11.90 -4.59
C ALA A 34 2.12 -10.51 -4.77
N HIS A 35 0.80 -10.49 -4.91
CA HIS A 35 0.02 -9.26 -5.00
C HIS A 35 0.12 -8.41 -3.73
N MET A 36 0.03 -9.03 -2.55
CA MET A 36 0.18 -8.33 -1.28
C MET A 36 1.59 -7.78 -1.09
N LEU A 37 2.62 -8.52 -1.53
CA LEU A 37 3.98 -8.02 -1.51
C LEU A 37 4.17 -6.81 -2.45
N ALA A 38 3.56 -6.84 -3.63
CA ALA A 38 3.57 -5.70 -4.54
C ALA A 38 2.88 -4.48 -3.91
N HIS A 39 1.69 -4.67 -3.33
CA HIS A 39 0.97 -3.64 -2.61
C HIS A 39 1.84 -3.04 -1.50
N MET A 40 2.41 -3.84 -0.60
CA MET A 40 3.25 -3.35 0.50
C MET A 40 4.51 -2.65 0.02
N GLY A 41 5.12 -3.14 -1.07
CA GLY A 41 6.20 -2.44 -1.75
C GLY A 41 5.82 -1.03 -2.21
N VAL A 42 4.59 -0.82 -2.67
CA VAL A 42 4.10 0.51 -3.09
C VAL A 42 3.76 1.40 -1.88
N VAL A 43 2.92 0.95 -0.95
CA VAL A 43 2.36 1.83 0.10
C VAL A 43 3.28 2.00 1.30
N ALA A 44 3.97 0.94 1.73
CA ALA A 44 4.80 0.95 2.93
C ALA A 44 6.27 1.34 2.65
N ILE A 45 6.73 1.17 1.40
CA ILE A 45 8.13 1.45 1.02
C ILE A 45 8.23 2.61 0.02
N ALA A 46 7.68 2.46 -1.18
CA ALA A 46 7.88 3.45 -2.24
C ALA A 46 7.25 4.82 -1.91
N ALA A 47 6.00 4.85 -1.47
CA ALA A 47 5.29 6.08 -1.15
C ALA A 47 6.00 6.95 -0.08
N PRO A 48 6.39 6.44 1.11
CA PRO A 48 7.12 7.25 2.09
C PRO A 48 8.48 7.73 1.58
N LEU A 49 9.22 6.88 0.87
CA LEU A 49 10.52 7.23 0.30
C LEU A 49 10.43 8.37 -0.73
N ILE A 50 9.44 8.29 -1.62
CA ILE A 50 9.16 9.35 -2.60
C ILE A 50 8.70 10.62 -1.88
N ALA A 51 7.80 10.51 -0.90
CA ALA A 51 7.31 11.64 -0.11
C ALA A 51 8.45 12.40 0.59
N ILE A 52 9.39 11.69 1.23
CA ILE A 52 10.62 12.27 1.82
C ILE A 52 11.43 13.05 0.79
N GLY A 53 11.53 12.51 -0.44
CA GLY A 53 12.24 13.13 -1.55
C GLY A 53 11.61 14.43 -2.05
N ILE A 54 10.28 14.48 -2.12
CA ILE A 54 9.53 15.57 -2.78
C ILE A 54 8.83 16.54 -1.84
N ALA A 55 8.86 16.39 -0.50
CA ALA A 55 8.07 17.19 0.44
C ALA A 55 8.37 18.72 0.48
N ARG A 56 9.43 19.22 -0.18
CA ARG A 56 9.85 20.65 -0.12
C ARG A 56 8.86 21.71 -0.63
N PRO A 57 8.05 21.51 -1.69
CA PRO A 57 7.20 22.56 -2.24
C PRO A 57 5.89 22.72 -1.45
N ILE A 58 5.55 21.76 -0.57
CA ILE A 58 4.32 21.83 0.23
C ILE A 58 4.56 22.83 1.36
N ARG A 59 4.00 24.03 1.24
CA ARG A 59 4.19 25.11 2.24
C ARG A 59 3.23 24.99 3.41
N SER A 60 2.00 24.52 3.17
CA SER A 60 0.98 24.34 4.20
C SER A 60 -0.11 23.38 3.72
N VAL A 61 -0.63 22.57 4.62
CA VAL A 61 -1.85 21.76 4.42
C VAL A 61 -2.79 22.01 5.61
N ALA A 62 -4.09 21.82 5.41
CA ALA A 62 -5.07 21.93 6.49
C ALA A 62 -4.80 20.89 7.60
N THR A 63 -5.11 21.22 8.86
CA THR A 63 -4.89 20.33 10.02
C THR A 63 -5.60 18.98 9.87
N ALA A 64 -6.75 18.96 9.20
CA ALA A 64 -7.53 17.74 8.94
C ALA A 64 -6.99 16.91 7.74
N ALA A 65 -6.04 17.42 6.95
CA ALA A 65 -5.59 16.76 5.73
C ALA A 65 -5.02 15.35 5.94
N PRO A 66 -4.22 15.05 6.99
CA PRO A 66 -3.77 13.69 7.28
C PRO A 66 -4.94 12.71 7.50
N LEU A 67 -5.98 13.15 8.22
CA LEU A 67 -7.15 12.30 8.49
C LEU A 67 -7.95 12.02 7.22
N ILE A 68 -8.14 13.04 6.39
CA ILE A 68 -8.79 12.87 5.09
C ILE A 68 -7.98 11.91 4.21
N ALA A 69 -6.65 12.05 4.20
CA ALA A 69 -5.78 11.18 3.43
C ALA A 69 -5.83 9.72 3.92
N SER A 70 -5.85 9.49 5.24
CA SER A 70 -6.02 8.15 5.82
C SER A 70 -7.39 7.55 5.48
N LEU A 71 -8.48 8.35 5.49
CA LEU A 71 -9.79 7.86 5.06
C LEU A 71 -9.84 7.51 3.56
N VAL A 72 -9.18 8.31 2.71
CA VAL A 72 -9.05 8.00 1.28
C VAL A 72 -8.29 6.69 1.09
N GLU A 73 -7.18 6.52 1.81
CA GLU A 73 -6.37 5.30 1.75
C GLU A 73 -7.16 4.07 2.25
N LEU A 74 -7.89 4.18 3.37
CA LEU A 74 -8.83 3.16 3.83
C LEU A 74 -9.82 2.74 2.73
N ILE A 75 -10.50 3.71 2.10
CA ILE A 75 -11.51 3.43 1.07
C ILE A 75 -10.88 2.77 -0.15
N VAL A 76 -9.73 3.27 -0.60
CA VAL A 76 -9.01 2.71 -1.75
C VAL A 76 -8.58 1.29 -1.46
N VAL A 77 -7.92 1.04 -0.33
CA VAL A 77 -7.45 -0.30 0.05
C VAL A 77 -8.60 -1.27 0.19
N TRP A 78 -9.61 -0.96 1.00
CA TRP A 78 -10.73 -1.88 1.22
C TRP A 78 -11.53 -2.11 -0.05
N GLY A 79 -11.69 -1.09 -0.90
CA GLY A 79 -12.33 -1.20 -2.20
C GLY A 79 -11.67 -2.25 -3.10
N TRP A 80 -10.34 -2.24 -3.20
CA TRP A 80 -9.59 -3.21 -4.00
C TRP A 80 -9.54 -4.62 -3.42
N HIS A 81 -9.77 -4.76 -2.11
CA HIS A 81 -9.89 -6.07 -1.45
C HIS A 81 -11.31 -6.63 -1.47
N ALA A 82 -12.30 -5.91 -1.98
CA ALA A 82 -13.60 -6.52 -2.26
C ALA A 82 -13.43 -7.67 -3.28
N PRO A 83 -14.07 -8.85 -3.09
CA PRO A 83 -13.85 -10.02 -3.96
C PRO A 83 -14.00 -9.74 -5.46
N ALA A 84 -15.00 -8.94 -5.85
CA ALA A 84 -15.22 -8.56 -7.24
C ALA A 84 -14.10 -7.67 -7.81
N ALA A 85 -13.63 -6.69 -7.03
CA ALA A 85 -12.53 -5.81 -7.45
C ALA A 85 -11.21 -6.58 -7.56
N ARG A 86 -10.96 -7.50 -6.61
CA ARG A 86 -9.79 -8.37 -6.62
C ARG A 86 -9.80 -9.29 -7.85
N GLN A 87 -10.92 -9.94 -8.15
CA GLN A 87 -11.05 -10.77 -9.35
C GLN A 87 -10.82 -9.98 -10.65
N TRP A 88 -11.30 -8.73 -10.70
CA TRP A 88 -11.09 -7.86 -11.86
C TRP A 88 -9.61 -7.50 -12.04
N ALA A 89 -8.93 -7.10 -10.97
CA ALA A 89 -7.52 -6.76 -11.03
C ALA A 89 -6.59 -7.99 -11.19
N GLU A 90 -7.05 -9.20 -10.91
CA GLU A 90 -6.33 -10.44 -11.23
C GLU A 90 -6.37 -10.72 -12.74
N THR A 91 -7.55 -10.56 -13.35
CA THR A 91 -7.83 -10.94 -14.74
C THR A 91 -7.54 -9.83 -15.77
N SER A 92 -7.29 -8.59 -15.33
CA SER A 92 -7.04 -7.45 -16.21
C SER A 92 -5.80 -6.65 -15.79
N THR A 93 -4.82 -6.57 -16.69
CA THR A 93 -3.63 -5.74 -16.51
C THR A 93 -3.97 -4.27 -16.30
N ILE A 94 -4.99 -3.76 -17.01
CA ILE A 94 -5.45 -2.36 -16.86
C ILE A 94 -5.99 -2.14 -15.46
N ALA A 95 -6.80 -3.08 -14.95
CA ALA A 95 -7.34 -2.99 -13.59
C ALA A 95 -6.23 -3.02 -12.54
N THR A 96 -5.21 -3.87 -12.71
CA THR A 96 -4.02 -3.87 -11.84
C THR A 96 -3.28 -2.54 -11.90
N MET A 97 -3.14 -1.93 -13.08
CA MET A 97 -2.50 -0.61 -13.20
C MET A 97 -3.29 0.46 -12.44
N ILE A 98 -4.62 0.49 -12.58
CA ILE A 98 -5.49 1.42 -11.85
C ILE A 98 -5.35 1.21 -10.34
N GLU A 99 -5.39 -0.04 -9.89
CA GLU A 99 -5.19 -0.43 -8.50
C GLU A 99 -3.85 0.10 -7.96
N GLN A 100 -2.74 -0.25 -8.61
CA GLN A 100 -1.39 0.13 -8.17
C GLN A 100 -1.17 1.65 -8.18
N VAL A 101 -1.68 2.35 -9.20
CA VAL A 101 -1.62 3.81 -9.26
C VAL A 101 -2.47 4.44 -8.16
N SER A 102 -3.64 3.87 -7.85
CA SER A 102 -4.48 4.37 -6.76
C SER A 102 -3.85 4.17 -5.38
N PHE A 103 -3.17 3.04 -5.15
CA PHE A 103 -2.38 2.79 -3.94
C PHE A 103 -1.23 3.79 -3.80
N LEU A 104 -0.47 4.01 -4.87
CA LEU A 104 0.61 5.00 -4.86
C LEU A 104 0.07 6.41 -4.59
N ALA A 105 -1.03 6.80 -5.24
CA ALA A 105 -1.63 8.12 -5.08
C ALA A 105 -2.16 8.34 -3.65
N ALA A 106 -2.89 7.36 -3.09
CA ALA A 106 -3.40 7.42 -1.72
C ALA A 106 -2.27 7.44 -0.69
N GLY A 107 -1.26 6.56 -0.86
CA GLY A 107 -0.09 6.51 -0.01
C GLY A 107 0.73 7.81 -0.05
N LEU A 108 0.99 8.37 -1.23
CA LEU A 108 1.65 9.66 -1.36
C LEU A 108 0.84 10.77 -0.71
N PHE A 109 -0.49 10.79 -0.89
CA PHE A 109 -1.34 11.80 -0.25
C PHE A 109 -1.25 11.72 1.28
N LEU A 110 -1.27 10.51 1.85
CA LEU A 110 -1.09 10.27 3.28
C LEU A 110 0.27 10.75 3.77
N TRP A 111 1.36 10.26 3.17
CA TRP A 111 2.71 10.60 3.62
C TRP A 111 3.04 12.09 3.44
N LEU A 112 2.64 12.71 2.33
CA LEU A 112 2.86 14.13 2.09
C LEU A 112 2.09 15.02 3.08
N THR A 113 0.87 14.64 3.46
CA THR A 113 0.08 15.43 4.43
C THR A 113 0.59 15.25 5.86
N CYS A 114 1.00 14.04 6.24
CA CYS A 114 1.64 13.76 7.53
C CYS A 114 3.01 14.44 7.68
N MET A 115 3.78 14.60 6.60
CA MET A 115 5.14 15.17 6.62
C MET A 115 5.21 16.66 6.32
N ALA A 116 4.11 17.31 5.96
CA ALA A 116 4.13 18.69 5.51
C ALA A 116 4.66 19.65 6.61
N PRO A 117 5.29 20.80 6.27
CA PRO A 117 5.98 21.69 7.21
C PRO A 117 5.06 22.29 8.28
N ARG A 118 5.63 22.46 9.47
CA ARG A 118 4.99 22.96 10.69
C ARG A 118 4.65 24.45 10.58
N ASN A 119 3.38 24.80 10.74
CA ASN A 119 2.93 26.17 11.03
C ASN A 119 2.77 26.33 12.56
N ALA A 120 2.30 27.49 13.03
CA ALA A 120 2.11 27.81 14.45
C ALA A 120 1.31 26.74 15.25
N ASP A 121 0.44 25.96 14.61
CA ASP A 121 -0.36 24.87 15.21
C ASP A 121 0.37 23.50 15.25
N ALA A 122 1.69 23.50 15.47
CA ALA A 122 2.53 22.30 15.35
C ALA A 122 2.06 21.08 16.19
N PRO A 123 1.61 21.21 17.47
CA PRO A 123 1.23 20.05 18.27
C PRO A 123 -0.04 19.33 17.78
N ALA A 124 -1.09 20.08 17.43
CA ALA A 124 -2.35 19.51 16.96
C ALA A 124 -2.18 18.77 15.63
N ARG A 125 -1.27 19.27 14.79
CA ARG A 125 -0.98 18.67 13.49
C ARG A 125 -0.08 17.44 13.58
N ASP A 126 0.92 17.46 14.46
CA ASP A 126 1.74 16.28 14.74
C ASP A 126 0.84 15.14 15.31
N ALA A 127 -0.13 15.48 16.18
CA ALA A 127 -1.14 14.52 16.66
C ALA A 127 -2.06 14.01 15.54
N ALA A 128 -2.54 14.87 14.64
CA ALA A 128 -3.37 14.46 13.50
C ALA A 128 -2.62 13.53 12.54
N GLY A 129 -1.34 13.80 12.26
CA GLY A 129 -0.50 12.92 11.45
C GLY A 129 -0.24 11.56 12.11
N ALA A 130 0.08 11.56 13.41
CA ALA A 130 0.26 10.32 14.16
C ALA A 130 -1.04 9.50 14.20
N PHE A 131 -2.19 10.14 14.43
CA PHE A 131 -3.49 9.45 14.44
C PHE A 131 -3.88 8.93 13.05
N ALA A 132 -3.59 9.67 11.97
CA ALA A 132 -3.80 9.21 10.60
C ALA A 132 -2.98 7.95 10.29
N LEU A 133 -1.69 7.94 10.62
CA LEU A 133 -0.82 6.77 10.41
C LEU A 133 -1.24 5.59 11.30
N LEU A 134 -1.68 5.85 12.54
CA LEU A 134 -2.22 4.83 13.43
C LEU A 134 -3.50 4.22 12.86
N LEU A 135 -4.43 5.04 12.37
CA LEU A 135 -5.67 4.58 11.75
C LEU A 135 -5.37 3.70 10.53
N THR A 136 -4.43 4.13 9.68
CA THR A 136 -3.95 3.34 8.55
C THR A 136 -3.38 2.00 8.99
N SER A 137 -2.48 2.00 9.98
CA SER A 137 -1.94 0.75 10.54
C SER A 137 -3.03 -0.18 11.08
N ILE A 138 -4.01 0.35 11.83
CA ILE A 138 -5.11 -0.43 12.41
C ILE A 138 -5.93 -1.11 11.34
N HIS A 139 -6.39 -0.40 10.31
CA HIS A 139 -7.27 -1.02 9.31
C HIS A 139 -6.52 -1.96 8.38
N MET A 140 -5.24 -1.70 8.09
CA MET A 140 -4.37 -2.62 7.33
C MET A 140 -4.17 -3.92 8.11
N THR A 141 -3.88 -3.81 9.40
CA THR A 141 -3.75 -4.95 10.32
C THR A 141 -5.05 -5.74 10.42
N LEU A 142 -6.19 -5.04 10.58
CA LEU A 142 -7.50 -5.67 10.63
C LEU A 142 -7.81 -6.43 9.34
N LEU A 143 -7.56 -5.82 8.18
CA LEU A 143 -7.79 -6.44 6.89
C LEU A 143 -6.89 -7.67 6.70
N GLY A 144 -5.59 -7.56 7.00
CA GLY A 144 -4.67 -8.69 6.96
C GLY A 144 -5.08 -9.84 7.87
N ALA A 145 -5.54 -9.55 9.09
CA ALA A 145 -6.05 -10.55 10.02
C ALA A 145 -7.33 -11.23 9.51
N LEU A 146 -8.28 -10.47 8.96
CA LEU A 146 -9.51 -11.03 8.38
C LEU A 146 -9.21 -11.96 7.21
N LEU A 147 -8.25 -11.61 6.35
CA LEU A 147 -7.85 -12.43 5.21
C LEU A 147 -7.05 -13.67 5.63
N SER A 148 -6.17 -13.52 6.63
CA SER A 148 -5.36 -14.63 7.14
C SER A 148 -6.13 -15.66 7.95
N LEU A 149 -7.18 -15.23 8.67
CA LEU A 149 -7.94 -16.09 9.58
C LEU A 149 -9.28 -16.54 8.97
N ALA A 150 -9.52 -16.26 7.69
CA ALA A 150 -10.74 -16.70 7.01
C ALA A 150 -10.81 -18.23 6.97
N SER A 151 -11.95 -18.79 7.37
CA SER A 151 -12.19 -20.25 7.39
C SER A 151 -12.31 -20.89 6.00
N ARG A 152 -12.47 -20.07 4.97
CA ARG A 152 -12.50 -20.48 3.56
C ARG A 152 -11.74 -19.46 2.71
N PRO A 153 -11.10 -19.89 1.61
CA PRO A 153 -10.50 -18.95 0.66
C PRO A 153 -11.59 -18.04 0.07
N LEU A 154 -11.33 -16.74 0.09
CA LEU A 154 -12.12 -15.69 -0.54
C LEU A 154 -11.59 -15.40 -1.96
N TYR A 155 -10.31 -15.66 -2.20
CA TYR A 155 -9.63 -15.47 -3.49
C TYR A 155 -9.00 -16.78 -3.97
N GLY A 156 -8.87 -16.91 -5.29
CA GLY A 156 -8.33 -18.10 -5.93
C GLY A 156 -9.31 -19.27 -6.00
N LEU A 157 -9.12 -20.14 -6.99
CA LEU A 157 -9.97 -21.32 -7.21
C LEU A 157 -9.21 -22.66 -7.10
N GLY A 158 -7.89 -22.64 -6.86
CA GLY A 158 -7.06 -23.84 -6.87
C GLY A 158 -5.65 -23.61 -6.33
N GLU A 159 -4.66 -24.16 -7.02
CA GLU A 159 -3.24 -24.00 -6.68
C GLU A 159 -2.59 -22.89 -7.51
N VAL A 160 -1.63 -22.21 -6.90
CA VAL A 160 -0.80 -21.19 -7.53
C VAL A 160 0.66 -21.46 -7.23
N THR A 161 1.56 -21.11 -8.15
CA THR A 161 3.00 -21.21 -7.93
C THR A 161 3.58 -19.82 -7.72
N CYS A 162 4.21 -19.60 -6.57
CA CYS A 162 4.81 -18.33 -6.18
C CYS A 162 6.15 -18.58 -5.48
N PHE A 163 7.20 -17.86 -5.86
CA PHE A 163 8.57 -18.10 -5.36
C PHE A 163 9.07 -19.56 -5.52
N GLY A 164 8.55 -20.30 -6.51
CA GLY A 164 8.86 -21.72 -6.71
C GLY A 164 8.14 -22.68 -5.76
N LEU A 165 7.22 -22.17 -4.92
CA LEU A 165 6.38 -22.96 -4.03
C LEU A 165 4.99 -23.11 -4.63
N VAL A 166 4.44 -24.33 -4.60
CA VAL A 166 3.03 -24.58 -4.92
C VAL A 166 2.22 -24.34 -3.66
N LEU A 167 1.25 -23.44 -3.73
CA LEU A 167 0.39 -23.03 -2.63
C LEU A 167 -1.07 -23.26 -3.01
N GLY A 168 -1.86 -23.84 -2.11
CA GLY A 168 -3.31 -23.84 -2.25
C GLY A 168 -3.90 -22.44 -1.98
N ALA A 169 -5.06 -22.14 -2.56
CA ALA A 169 -5.73 -20.83 -2.43
C ALA A 169 -5.81 -20.31 -0.98
N GLY A 170 -6.15 -21.16 -0.02
CA GLY A 170 -6.22 -20.77 1.40
C GLY A 170 -4.85 -20.43 2.00
N GLN A 171 -3.80 -21.15 1.62
CA GLN A 171 -2.43 -20.90 2.09
C GLN A 171 -1.85 -19.62 1.50
N ASP A 172 -2.06 -19.41 0.19
CA ASP A 172 -1.63 -18.22 -0.53
C ASP A 172 -2.35 -16.96 0.00
N GLN A 173 -3.67 -17.05 0.26
CA GLN A 173 -4.42 -15.98 0.90
C GLN A 173 -3.90 -15.70 2.31
N ALA A 174 -3.65 -16.73 3.12
CA ALA A 174 -3.16 -16.55 4.49
C ALA A 174 -1.78 -15.88 4.51
N LEU A 175 -0.88 -16.32 3.63
CA LEU A 175 0.43 -15.69 3.47
C LEU A 175 0.32 -14.23 3.06
N GLY A 176 -0.54 -13.91 2.09
CA GLY A 176 -0.79 -12.51 1.71
C GLY A 176 -1.36 -11.67 2.86
N GLY A 177 -2.30 -12.23 3.64
CA GLY A 177 -2.84 -11.57 4.83
C GLY A 177 -1.77 -11.26 5.87
N ILE A 178 -0.82 -12.18 6.09
CA ILE A 178 0.34 -11.97 6.99
C ILE A 178 1.27 -10.88 6.45
N ILE A 179 1.53 -10.85 5.14
CA ILE A 179 2.36 -9.81 4.50
C ILE A 179 1.77 -8.42 4.74
N MET A 180 0.44 -8.27 4.73
CA MET A 180 -0.22 -6.99 5.03
C MET A 180 -0.06 -6.52 6.48
N LEU A 181 0.40 -7.37 7.41
CA LEU A 181 0.61 -7.02 8.82
C LEU A 181 1.99 -6.39 9.09
N MET A 182 2.89 -6.39 8.09
CA MET A 182 4.27 -5.90 8.22
C MET A 182 4.39 -4.43 7.81
#